data_AF-A0A356ILA5-F1
#
_entry.id   AF-A0A356ILA5-F1
#
_cell.length_a   1.000
_cell.length_b   1.000
_cell.length_c   1.000
_cell.angle_alpha   90.00
_cell.angle_beta   90.00
_cell.angle_gamma   90.00
#
_symmetry.space_group_name_H-M   'P 1'
#
loop_
_entity.id
_entity.type
_entity.pdbx_description
1 polymer ?
#
loop_
_entity_poly.entity_id
_entity_poly.type
_entity_poly.pdbx_seq_one_letter_code
_entity_poly.pdbx_strand_id
1 'polypeptide(L)'
;AAARQERFDLVFMDCQMPGLSGMETTRRLRLLEHYARVPVIALTGNGEDDMAACFQAGMNDFMTKPVDLDGLNAMVAKWMGFRTMMK
;
A
#
# COMPACT_ATOMS: atom_id res chain seq x y z
N ALA A 1 5.96 -19.64 -0.49
CA ALA A 1 4.84 -19.58 0.47
C ALA A 1 3.63 -18.98 -0.24
N ALA A 2 2.44 -19.50 0.07
CA ALA A 2 1.24 -19.39 -0.73
C ALA A 2 0.60 -17.99 -0.65
N ALA A 3 0.37 -17.36 -1.82
CA ALA A 3 -0.52 -16.21 -1.97
C ALA A 3 -1.41 -16.38 -3.22
N ARG A 4 -1.73 -17.64 -3.56
CA ARG A 4 -2.70 -17.93 -4.62
C ARG A 4 -4.06 -18.08 -3.94
N GLN A 5 -4.84 -17.00 -3.97
CA GLN A 5 -6.27 -16.86 -3.63
C GLN A 5 -6.65 -16.10 -2.35
N GLU A 6 -5.77 -15.28 -1.77
CA GLU A 6 -6.22 -14.31 -0.75
C GLU A 6 -6.39 -12.93 -1.38
N ARG A 7 -7.61 -12.39 -1.30
CA ARG A 7 -7.90 -11.00 -1.68
C ARG A 7 -7.40 -10.12 -0.53
N PHE A 8 -6.47 -9.22 -0.83
CA PHE A 8 -6.01 -8.25 0.15
C PHE A 8 -6.95 -7.04 0.17
N ASP A 9 -7.37 -6.63 1.37
CA ASP A 9 -8.18 -5.43 1.56
C ASP A 9 -7.34 -4.15 1.71
N LEU A 10 -6.05 -4.28 2.04
CA LEU A 10 -5.09 -3.19 2.21
C LEU A 10 -3.67 -3.70 1.91
N VAL A 11 -2.86 -2.87 1.24
CA VAL A 11 -1.46 -3.19 0.92
C VAL A 11 -0.54 -2.11 1.48
N PHE A 12 0.46 -2.52 2.26
CA PHE A 12 1.61 -1.67 2.58
C PHE A 12 2.75 -1.99 1.59
N MET A 13 3.23 -0.99 0.87
CA MET A 13 4.17 -1.14 -0.24
C MET A 13 5.46 -0.39 0.05
N ASP A 14 6.58 -1.10 0.12
CA ASP A 14 7.89 -0.48 0.25
C ASP A 14 8.28 0.24 -1.05
N CYS A 15 8.59 1.54 -0.97
CA CYS A 15 9.08 2.30 -2.12
C CYS A 15 10.49 1.85 -2.52
N GLN A 16 11.30 1.46 -1.55
CA GLN A 16 12.72 1.15 -1.73
C GLN A 16 12.95 -0.37 -1.71
N MET A 17 12.67 -1.01 -2.84
CA MET A 17 12.92 -2.44 -3.04
C MET A 17 14.00 -2.68 -4.11
N PRO A 18 14.92 -3.63 -3.90
CA PRO A 18 15.84 -4.05 -4.95
C PRO A 18 15.08 -4.76 -6.09
N GLY A 19 15.43 -4.43 -7.34
CA GLY A 19 14.81 -5.01 -8.53
C GLY A 19 13.57 -4.24 -8.98
N LEU A 20 12.39 -4.62 -8.49
CA LEU A 20 11.12 -3.98 -8.89
C LEU A 20 10.71 -2.93 -7.86
N SER A 21 10.60 -1.66 -8.27
CA SER A 21 10.22 -0.59 -7.34
C SER A 21 8.78 -0.74 -6.85
N GLY A 22 8.47 -0.22 -5.67
CA GLY A 22 7.11 -0.19 -5.14
C GLY A 22 6.13 0.57 -6.04
N MET A 23 6.60 1.63 -6.70
CA MET A 23 5.84 2.40 -7.68
C MET A 23 5.46 1.53 -8.89
N GLU A 24 6.43 0.83 -9.49
CA GLU A 24 6.15 -0.03 -10.64
C GLU A 24 5.26 -1.21 -10.25
N THR A 25 5.48 -1.78 -9.06
CA THR A 25 4.60 -2.81 -8.50
C THR A 25 3.17 -2.29 -8.35
N THR A 26 2.99 -1.06 -7.86
CA THR A 26 1.68 -0.43 -7.72
C THR A 26 1.00 -0.23 -9.08
N ARG A 27 1.73 0.26 -10.10
CA ARG A 27 1.18 0.38 -11.46
C ARG A 27 0.67 -0.95 -11.98
N ARG A 28 1.43 -2.03 -11.78
CA ARG A 28 1.01 -3.39 -12.18
C ARG A 28 -0.20 -3.88 -11.38
N LEU A 29 -0.25 -3.61 -10.07
CA LEU A 29 -1.42 -3.92 -9.24
C LEU A 29 -2.68 -3.20 -9.74
N ARG A 30 -2.56 -1.95 -10.22
CA ARG A 30 -3.70 -1.18 -10.76
C ARG A 30 -4.26 -1.76 -12.06
N LEU A 31 -3.48 -2.55 -12.80
CA LEU A 31 -3.94 -3.26 -14.00
C LEU A 31 -4.72 -4.54 -13.70
N LEU A 32 -4.66 -5.04 -12.46
CA LEU A 32 -5.40 -6.23 -12.04
C LEU A 32 -6.79 -5.82 -11.55
N GLU A 33 -7.85 -6.29 -12.19
CA GLU A 33 -9.25 -5.90 -11.91
C GLU A 33 -9.60 -5.98 -10.41
N HIS A 34 -9.17 -7.05 -9.74
CA HIS A 34 -9.44 -7.25 -8.31
C HIS A 34 -8.62 -6.35 -7.37
N TYR A 35 -7.51 -5.78 -7.83
CA TYR A 35 -6.61 -4.93 -7.04
C TYR A 35 -6.64 -3.46 -7.46
N ALA A 36 -7.31 -3.15 -8.56
CA ALA A 36 -7.41 -1.79 -9.11
C ALA A 36 -7.89 -0.76 -8.08
N ARG A 37 -8.69 -1.18 -7.09
CA ARG A 37 -9.23 -0.31 -6.02
C ARG A 37 -8.71 -0.62 -4.63
N VAL A 38 -7.86 -1.64 -4.45
CA VAL A 38 -7.30 -1.94 -3.13
C VAL A 38 -6.41 -0.78 -2.69
N PRO A 39 -6.58 -0.24 -1.48
CA PRO A 39 -5.73 0.84 -1.00
C PRO A 39 -4.27 0.38 -0.88
N VAL A 40 -3.35 1.19 -1.42
CA VAL A 40 -1.91 0.94 -1.36
C VAL A 40 -1.25 2.09 -0.59
N ILE A 41 -0.64 1.76 0.54
CA ILE A 41 0.05 2.70 1.43
C ILE A 41 1.55 2.57 1.19
N ALA A 42 2.19 3.64 0.74
CA ALA A 42 3.62 3.71 0.53
C ALA A 42 4.37 3.66 1.87
N LEU A 43 5.42 2.84 1.98
CA LEU A 43 6.36 2.88 3.09
C LEU A 43 7.66 3.53 2.59
N THR A 44 7.95 4.74 3.06
CA THR A 44 9.09 5.55 2.60
C THR A 44 10.23 5.52 3.60
N GLY A 45 11.47 5.42 3.12
CA GLY A 45 12.66 5.24 3.98
C GLY A 45 13.27 6.55 4.46
N ASN A 46 13.55 7.44 3.51
CA ASN A 46 14.07 8.79 3.69
C ASN A 46 13.42 9.65 2.61
N GLY A 47 13.17 10.95 2.88
CA GLY A 47 12.37 11.87 2.06
C GLY A 47 12.81 12.13 0.61
N GLU A 48 13.63 11.27 0.01
CA GLU A 48 13.93 11.19 -1.42
C GLU A 48 12.86 10.45 -2.23
N ASP A 49 11.97 9.69 -1.57
CA ASP A 49 10.81 9.12 -2.24
C ASP A 49 9.86 10.27 -2.63
N ASP A 50 9.84 10.60 -3.93
CA ASP A 50 8.95 11.62 -4.48
C ASP A 50 7.49 11.20 -4.23
N MET A 51 6.88 11.80 -3.20
CA MET A 51 5.49 11.57 -2.84
C MET A 51 4.56 11.80 -4.04
N ALA A 52 4.85 12.79 -4.89
CA ALA A 52 4.07 13.04 -6.08
C ALA A 52 4.16 11.85 -7.06
N ALA A 53 5.35 11.27 -7.25
CA ALA A 53 5.54 10.08 -8.07
C ALA A 53 4.81 8.85 -7.49
N CYS A 54 4.77 8.71 -6.16
CA CYS A 54 4.03 7.64 -5.47
C CYS A 54 2.52 7.75 -5.75
N PHE A 55 1.94 8.94 -5.59
CA PHE A 55 0.53 9.16 -5.90
C PHE A 55 0.22 8.98 -7.40
N GLN A 56 1.11 9.43 -8.29
CA GLN A 56 0.98 9.21 -9.74
C GLN A 56 1.06 7.73 -10.13
N ALA A 57 1.82 6.92 -9.39
CA ALA A 57 1.84 5.46 -9.56
C ALA A 57 0.53 4.80 -9.10
N GLY A 58 -0.36 5.54 -8.44
CA GLY A 58 -1.64 5.08 -7.94
C GLY A 58 -1.61 4.64 -6.48
N MET A 59 -0.62 5.06 -5.68
CA MET A 59 -0.65 4.88 -4.23
C MET A 59 -1.67 5.84 -3.60
N ASN A 60 -2.22 5.45 -2.45
CA ASN A 60 -3.32 6.14 -1.79
C ASN A 60 -2.88 6.99 -0.60
N ASP A 61 -1.82 6.58 0.08
CA ASP A 61 -1.30 7.23 1.27
C ASP A 61 0.17 6.84 1.47
N PHE A 62 0.81 7.37 2.50
CA PHE A 62 2.18 7.02 2.85
C PHE A 62 2.43 6.98 4.36
N MET A 63 3.47 6.25 4.73
CA MET A 63 4.04 6.20 6.07
C MET A 63 5.57 6.24 5.96
N THR A 64 6.19 7.03 6.82
CA THR A 64 7.65 7.11 6.90
C THR A 64 8.18 6.03 7.83
N LYS A 65 9.28 5.39 7.45
CA LYS A 65 10.01 4.44 8.29
C LYS A 65 10.86 5.20 9.32
N PRO A 66 11.06 4.67 10.53
CA PRO A 66 10.50 3.41 11.03
C PRO A 66 8.99 3.51 11.30
N VAL A 67 8.25 2.49 10.87
CA VAL A 67 6.80 2.41 11.13
C VAL A 67 6.59 1.92 12.55
N ASP A 68 5.99 2.75 13.40
CA ASP A 68 5.53 2.35 14.73
C ASP A 68 4.12 1.72 14.69
N LEU A 69 3.75 1.02 15.77
CA LEU A 69 2.48 0.31 15.85
C LEU A 69 1.27 1.26 15.91
N ASP A 70 1.42 2.44 16.51
CA ASP A 70 0.32 3.39 16.64
C ASP A 70 -0.04 4.01 15.30
N GLY A 71 0.96 4.42 14.52
CA GLY A 71 0.81 4.89 13.15
C GLY A 71 0.26 3.80 12.23
N LEU A 72 0.73 2.55 12.39
CA LEU A 72 0.21 1.43 11.61
C LEU A 72 -1.27 1.19 11.91
N ASN A 73 -1.64 1.15 13.20
CA ASN A 73 -3.02 0.99 13.64
C ASN A 73 -3.92 2.12 13.14
N ALA A 74 -3.43 3.37 13.20
CA ALA A 74 -4.16 4.52 12.69
C ALA A 74 -4.39 4.42 11.18
N MET A 75 -3.39 3.96 10.42
CA MET A 75 -3.51 3.80 8.97
C MET A 75 -4.47 2.68 8.60
N VAL A 76 -4.40 1.53 9.28
CA VAL A 76 -5.36 0.45 9.11
C VAL A 76 -6.77 0.92 9.45
N ALA A 77 -6.97 1.59 10.59
CA ALA A 77 -8.27 2.11 11.00
C ALA A 77 -8.83 3.11 9.97
N LYS A 78 -7.98 3.99 9.43
CA LYS A 78 -8.35 4.96 8.39
C LYS A 78 -8.86 4.29 7.12
N TRP A 79 -8.16 3.26 6.61
CA TRP A 79 -8.44 2.69 5.29
C TRP A 79 -9.39 1.50 5.32
N MET A 80 -9.39 0.73 6.40
CA MET A 80 -10.31 -0.41 6.54
C MET A 80 -11.66 0.02 7.10
N GLY A 81 -11.69 1.11 7.89
CA GLY A 81 -12.84 1.46 8.72
C GLY A 81 -13.23 0.32 9.66
N PHE A 82 -14.23 0.54 10.51
CA PHE A 82 -14.98 -0.59 11.07
C PHE A 82 -15.85 -1.17 9.96
N ARG A 83 -15.27 -1.93 9.03
CA ARG A 83 -16.06 -2.76 8.11
C ARG A 83 -16.73 -3.83 8.96
N THR A 84 -17.96 -3.54 9.40
CA THR A 84 -18.91 -4.58 9.79
C THR A 84 -18.91 -5.59 8.65
N MET A 85 -18.49 -6.83 8.95
CA MET A 85 -18.68 -7.97 8.07
C MET A 85 -20.17 -8.06 7.73
N MET A 86 -20.57 -7.50 6.59
CA MET A 86 -21.78 -7.95 5.93
C MET A 86 -21.36 -9.11 5.05
N LYS A 87 -21.81 -10.29 5.50
CA LYS A 87 -21.69 -11.61 4.89
C LYS A 87 -22.09 -11.60 3.42
#